data_AF-A0A3A8ZKW1-F1
#
_entry.id   AF-A0A3A8ZKW1-F1
#
_cell.length_a   1.000
_cell.length_b   1.000
_cell.length_c   1.000
_cell.angle_alpha   90.00
_cell.angle_beta   90.00
_cell.angle_gamma   90.00
#
_symmetry.space_group_name_H-M   'P 1'
#
loop_
_entity.id
_entity.type
_entity.pdbx_description
1 polymer ?
#
loop_
_entity_poly.entity_id
_entity_poly.type
_entity_poly.pdbx_seq_one_letter_code
_entity_poly.pdbx_strand_id
1 'polypeptide(L)'
;MPDMDMIWMLVVMILCLLAGGLLAVQHFMRWHTVCVYNWDGQRYRFLGRECLHKRNDDYVINMRERIGDLSYTTRYCLSASREFVKRHRFAGLLLRAGASEAWLPIEERMVQDIYYRNSGRWK
;
A
#
# COMPACT_ATOMS: atom_id res chain seq x y z
N MET A 1 38.92 25.55 -16.76
CA MET A 1 37.53 25.27 -17.17
C MET A 1 37.36 23.76 -17.14
N PRO A 2 36.33 23.21 -16.48
CA PRO A 2 36.06 21.78 -16.56
C PRO A 2 35.88 21.39 -18.03
N ASP A 3 36.51 20.29 -18.43
CA ASP A 3 36.37 19.74 -19.77
C ASP A 3 34.88 19.45 -20.06
N MET A 4 34.41 19.79 -21.25
CA MET A 4 33.01 19.60 -21.64
C MET A 4 32.59 18.14 -21.50
N ASP A 5 33.51 17.22 -21.76
CA ASP A 5 33.30 15.77 -21.60
C ASP A 5 33.10 15.37 -20.13
N MET A 6 33.82 16.02 -19.20
CA MET A 6 33.65 15.79 -17.77
C MET A 6 32.27 16.24 -17.28
N ILE A 7 31.76 17.36 -17.80
CA ILE A 7 30.41 17.85 -17.47
C ILE A 7 29.36 16.86 -17.97
N TRP A 8 29.47 16.41 -19.22
CA TRP A 8 28.53 15.44 -19.81
C TRP A 8 28.55 14.10 -19.08
N MET A 9 29.72 13.58 -18.72
CA MET A 9 29.82 12.36 -17.91
C MET A 9 29.10 12.49 -16.57
N LEU A 10 29.25 13.64 -15.90
CA LEU A 10 28.61 13.89 -14.61
C LEU A 10 27.09 13.99 -14.74
N VAL A 11 26.59 14.66 -15.79
CA VAL A 11 25.16 14.72 -16.11
C VAL A 11 24.59 13.33 -16.37
N VAL A 12 25.24 12.52 -17.21
CA VAL A 12 24.80 11.15 -17.50
C VAL A 12 24.79 10.30 -16.23
N MET A 13 25.82 10.40 -15.38
CA MET A 13 25.89 9.66 -14.13
C MET A 13 24.74 10.04 -13.18
N ILE A 14 24.43 11.33 -13.02
CA ILE A 14 23.29 11.78 -12.21
C ILE A 14 21.97 11.25 -12.78
N LEU A 15 21.77 11.30 -14.10
CA LEU A 15 20.57 10.79 -14.74
C LEU A 15 20.41 9.28 -14.53
N CYS A 16 21.49 8.50 -14.64
CA CYS A 16 21.49 7.07 -14.36
C CYS A 16 21.13 6.77 -12.90
N LEU A 17 21.68 7.53 -11.94
CA LEU A 17 21.36 7.37 -10.52
C LEU A 17 19.89 7.71 -10.23
N LEU A 18 19.37 8.79 -10.80
CA LEU A 18 17.96 9.17 -10.68
C LEU A 18 17.04 8.11 -11.29
N ALA A 19 17.36 7.61 -12.48
CA ALA A 19 16.59 6.55 -13.13
C ALA A 19 16.59 5.26 -12.28
N GLY A 20 17.75 4.85 -11.76
CA GLY A 20 17.86 3.71 -10.85
C GLY A 20 17.02 3.89 -9.58
N GLY A 21 17.07 5.08 -8.98
CA GLY A 21 16.25 5.43 -7.82
C GLY A 21 14.74 5.36 -8.09
N LEU A 22 14.28 5.91 -9.23
CA LEU A 22 12.89 5.85 -9.63
C LEU A 22 12.40 4.42 -9.86
N LEU A 23 13.22 3.59 -10.51
CA LEU A 23 12.91 2.16 -10.71
C LEU A 23 12.83 1.41 -9.38
N ALA A 24 13.74 1.68 -8.44
CA ALA A 24 13.71 1.08 -7.10
C ALA A 24 12.43 1.47 -6.34
N VAL A 25 12.04 2.75 -6.39
CA VAL A 25 10.79 3.24 -5.79
C VAL A 25 9.57 2.60 -6.45
N GLN A 26 9.53 2.50 -7.78
CA GLN A 26 8.44 1.86 -8.50
C GLN A 26 8.34 0.37 -8.13
N HIS A 27 9.47 -0.33 -8.04
CA HIS A 27 9.53 -1.71 -7.61
C HIS A 27 9.00 -1.85 -6.17
N PHE A 28 9.45 -0.98 -5.26
CA PHE A 28 8.97 -0.97 -3.88
C PHE A 28 7.45 -0.77 -3.82
N MET A 29 6.92 0.22 -4.52
CA MET A 29 5.48 0.46 -4.58
C MET A 29 4.70 -0.74 -5.13
N ARG A 30 5.25 -1.44 -6.13
CA ARG A 30 4.56 -2.57 -6.77
C ARG A 30 4.51 -3.80 -5.86
N TRP A 31 5.53 -4.07 -5.06
CA TRP A 31 5.62 -5.32 -4.28
C TRP A 31 5.27 -5.17 -2.81
N HIS A 32 5.41 -3.96 -2.26
CA HIS A 32 5.29 -3.71 -0.82
C HIS A 32 4.15 -2.76 -0.47
N THR A 33 3.31 -2.37 -1.43
CA THR A 33 2.15 -1.53 -1.12
C THR A 33 0.86 -2.05 -1.75
N VAL A 34 -0.26 -1.67 -1.12
CA VAL A 34 -1.62 -1.98 -1.53
C VAL A 34 -2.40 -0.69 -1.63
N CYS A 35 -3.23 -0.55 -2.66
CA CYS A 35 -4.15 0.57 -2.79
C CYS A 35 -5.40 0.33 -1.95
N VAL A 36 -5.80 1.33 -1.19
CA VAL A 36 -6.97 1.30 -0.31
C VAL A 36 -8.04 2.22 -0.88
N TYR A 37 -9.27 1.73 -0.94
CA TYR A 37 -10.43 2.47 -1.39
C TYR A 37 -11.57 2.37 -0.37
N ASN A 38 -12.34 3.45 -0.16
CA ASN A 38 -13.61 3.40 0.59
C ASN A 38 -14.81 3.52 -0.33
N TRP A 39 -15.92 2.93 0.09
CA TRP A 39 -17.23 3.14 -0.52
C TRP A 39 -17.86 4.44 0.00
N ASP A 40 -18.20 5.36 -0.90
CA ASP A 40 -18.86 6.64 -0.55
C ASP A 40 -20.40 6.59 -0.65
N GLY A 41 -20.98 5.41 -0.87
CA GLY A 41 -22.42 5.25 -1.18
C GLY A 41 -22.71 5.07 -2.67
N GLN A 42 -21.82 5.50 -3.56
CA GLN A 42 -21.98 5.39 -5.02
C GLN A 42 -20.83 4.67 -5.71
N ARG A 43 -19.59 4.90 -5.28
CA ARG A 43 -18.39 4.33 -5.87
C ARG A 43 -17.26 4.18 -4.85
N TYR A 44 -16.27 3.38 -5.23
CA TYR A 44 -15.02 3.28 -4.49
C TYR A 44 -14.13 4.50 -4.78
N ARG A 45 -13.80 5.28 -3.76
CA ARG A 45 -12.83 6.38 -3.84
C ARG A 45 -11.48 5.93 -3.30
N PHE A 46 -10.42 6.33 -3.99
CA PHE A 46 -9.07 6.06 -3.57
C PHE A 46 -8.73 6.89 -2.33
N LEU A 47 -8.26 6.22 -1.28
CA LEU A 47 -7.86 6.88 -0.04
C LEU A 47 -6.35 6.96 0.14
N GLY A 48 -5.61 6.01 -0.42
CA GLY A 48 -4.16 6.00 -0.29
C GLY A 48 -3.55 4.63 -0.54
N ARG A 49 -2.25 4.55 -0.26
CA ARG A 49 -1.50 3.31 -0.29
C ARG A 49 -1.01 2.98 1.11
N GLU A 50 -1.12 1.72 1.47
CA GLU A 50 -0.57 1.20 2.72
C GLU A 50 0.50 0.15 2.44
N CYS A 51 1.44 0.03 3.37
CA CYS A 51 2.52 -0.94 3.26
C CYS A 51 2.05 -2.35 3.60
N LEU A 52 2.50 -3.31 2.81
CA LEU A 52 2.39 -4.74 3.09
C LEU A 52 3.57 -5.15 3.96
N HIS A 53 3.28 -5.51 5.20
CA HIS A 53 4.26 -6.06 6.14
C HIS A 53 4.13 -7.57 6.19
N LYS A 54 5.26 -8.30 6.26
CA LYS A 54 5.22 -9.74 6.53
C LYS A 54 5.45 -9.97 8.02
N ARG A 55 4.55 -10.68 8.70
CA ARG A 55 4.65 -11.03 10.13
C ARG A 55 4.23 -12.48 10.31
N ASN A 56 5.15 -13.32 10.82
CA ASN A 56 4.88 -14.74 11.11
C ASN A 56 4.19 -15.47 9.95
N ASP A 57 4.75 -15.33 8.74
CA ASP A 57 4.22 -15.84 7.48
C ASP A 57 2.95 -15.23 6.90
N ASP A 58 2.26 -14.37 7.66
CA ASP A 58 1.10 -13.64 7.18
C ASP A 58 1.44 -12.25 6.68
N TYR A 59 0.65 -11.77 5.71
CA TYR A 59 0.72 -10.38 5.27
C TYR A 59 -0.18 -9.51 6.13
N VAL A 60 0.32 -8.35 6.55
CA VAL A 60 -0.38 -7.42 7.42
C VAL A 60 -0.39 -6.04 6.79
N ILE A 61 -1.56 -5.42 6.76
CA ILE A 61 -1.75 -4.02 6.42
C ILE A 61 -2.23 -3.30 7.68
N ASN A 62 -1.54 -2.23 8.06
CA ASN A 62 -1.99 -1.35 9.14
C ASN A 62 -2.53 -0.07 8.52
N MET A 63 -3.85 0.03 8.37
CA MET A 63 -4.50 1.27 7.95
C MET A 63 -4.31 2.32 9.05
N ARG A 64 -3.70 3.44 8.68
CA ARG A 64 -3.58 4.59 9.58
C ARG A 64 -4.95 5.22 9.80
N GLU A 65 -5.18 5.76 11.01
CA GLU A 65 -6.43 6.47 11.36
C GLU A 65 -6.82 7.57 10.37
N ARG A 66 -5.86 8.21 9.69
CA ARG A 66 -6.12 9.22 8.66
C ARG A 66 -6.88 8.70 7.43
N ILE A 67 -6.84 7.38 7.19
CA ILE A 67 -7.50 6.67 6.09
C ILE A 67 -8.80 6.01 6.59
N GLY A 68 -8.97 5.88 7.91
CA GLY A 68 -10.22 5.53 8.55
C GLY A 68 -11.22 6.65 8.39
N ASP A 69 -12.25 6.48 7.56
CA ASP A 69 -13.34 7.44 7.51
C ASP A 69 -14.11 7.32 8.83
N LEU A 70 -14.42 8.44 9.50
CA LEU A 70 -15.07 8.46 10.82
C LEU A 70 -16.52 7.92 10.80
N SER A 71 -17.01 7.51 9.63
CA SER A 71 -18.28 6.80 9.50
C SER A 71 -18.22 5.46 10.24
N TYR A 72 -19.18 5.23 11.13
CA TYR A 72 -19.28 4.08 12.04
C TYR A 72 -19.10 2.70 11.36
N THR A 73 -19.34 2.63 10.05
CA THR A 73 -19.16 1.45 9.19
C THR A 73 -18.65 1.89 7.81
N THR A 74 -17.46 1.45 7.40
CA THR A 74 -16.94 1.74 6.05
C THR A 74 -16.63 0.45 5.33
N ARG A 75 -17.14 0.32 4.10
CA ARG A 75 -16.76 -0.74 3.17
C ARG A 75 -15.46 -0.37 2.49
N TYR A 76 -14.42 -1.13 2.76
CA TYR A 76 -13.11 -0.96 2.14
C TYR A 76 -12.91 -1.96 1.01
N CYS A 77 -12.22 -1.52 -0.04
CA CYS A 77 -11.70 -2.38 -1.09
C CYS A 77 -10.19 -2.19 -1.14
N LEU A 78 -9.46 -3.29 -1.05
CA LEU A 78 -8.01 -3.35 -1.16
C LEU A 78 -7.65 -3.93 -2.52
N SER A 79 -6.69 -3.29 -3.18
CA SER A 79 -6.17 -3.73 -4.47
C SER A 79 -4.66 -3.78 -4.40
N ALA A 80 -4.12 -5.01 -4.39
CA ALA A 80 -2.69 -5.24 -4.48
C ALA A 80 -2.25 -5.33 -5.94
N SER A 81 -0.94 -5.23 -6.21
CA SER A 81 -0.42 -5.41 -7.56
C SER A 81 -0.71 -6.82 -8.07
N ARG A 82 -0.86 -6.94 -9.38
CA ARG A 82 -1.12 -8.23 -10.03
C ARG A 82 0.00 -9.23 -9.78
N GLU A 83 1.24 -8.77 -9.67
CA GLU A 83 2.41 -9.60 -9.40
C GLU A 83 2.38 -10.14 -7.97
N PHE A 84 2.02 -9.30 -7.00
CA PHE A 84 1.85 -9.72 -5.61
C PHE A 84 0.74 -10.77 -5.50
N VAL A 85 -0.43 -10.51 -6.08
CA VAL A 85 -1.56 -11.45 -6.07
C VAL A 85 -1.19 -12.77 -6.73
N LYS A 86 -0.47 -12.76 -7.86
CA LYS A 86 -0.03 -14.01 -8.51
C LYS A 86 0.89 -14.83 -7.64
N ARG A 87 1.80 -14.19 -6.90
CA ARG A 87 2.82 -14.86 -6.08
C ARG A 87 2.27 -15.38 -4.75
N HIS A 88 1.29 -14.67 -4.18
CA HIS A 88 0.73 -14.95 -2.86
C HIS A 88 -0.76 -15.31 -2.92
N ARG A 89 -1.22 -15.78 -4.09
CA ARG A 89 -2.60 -16.23 -4.28
C ARG A 89 -2.90 -17.30 -3.23
N PHE A 90 -4.09 -17.23 -2.64
CA PHE A 90 -4.57 -18.14 -1.58
C PHE A 90 -3.95 -17.96 -0.19
N ALA A 91 -2.95 -17.08 -0.03
CA ALA A 91 -2.50 -16.71 1.31
C ALA A 91 -3.47 -15.71 1.97
N GLY A 92 -3.41 -15.65 3.30
CA GLY A 92 -4.17 -14.71 4.11
C GLY A 92 -3.48 -13.35 4.21
N LEU A 93 -4.30 -12.31 4.26
CA LEU A 93 -3.89 -10.96 4.58
C LEU A 93 -4.71 -10.45 5.77
N LEU A 94 -4.01 -9.99 6.80
CA LEU A 94 -4.61 -9.34 7.97
C LEU A 94 -4.70 -7.84 7.74
N LEU A 95 -5.91 -7.34 7.62
CA LEU A 95 -6.22 -5.93 7.60
C LEU A 95 -6.45 -5.43 9.03
N ARG A 96 -5.71 -4.40 9.43
CA ARG A 96 -5.85 -3.74 10.74
C ARG A 96 -6.24 -2.30 10.54
N ALA A 97 -7.37 -1.90 11.10
CA ALA A 97 -7.86 -0.53 11.06
C ALA A 97 -8.24 -0.12 12.49
N GLY A 98 -7.36 0.63 13.14
CA GLY A 98 -7.48 0.91 14.58
C GLY A 98 -7.45 -0.39 15.40
N ALA A 99 -8.47 -0.59 16.24
CA ALA A 99 -8.64 -1.80 17.04
C ALA A 99 -9.35 -2.94 16.29
N SER A 100 -9.81 -2.71 15.06
CA SER A 100 -10.52 -3.70 14.27
C SER A 100 -9.53 -4.47 13.39
N GLU A 101 -9.64 -5.80 13.42
CA GLU A 101 -8.85 -6.71 12.60
C GLU A 101 -9.78 -7.55 11.72
N ALA A 102 -9.40 -7.78 10.46
CA ALA A 102 -10.13 -8.63 9.53
C ALA A 102 -9.17 -9.41 8.63
N TRP A 103 -9.41 -10.72 8.48
CA TRP A 103 -8.68 -11.57 7.56
C TRP A 103 -9.32 -11.54 6.18
N LEU A 104 -8.49 -11.39 5.15
CA LEU A 104 -8.89 -11.36 3.75
C LEU A 104 -8.07 -12.34 2.94
N PRO A 105 -8.68 -13.09 2.00
CA PRO A 105 -7.92 -13.84 1.02
C PRO A 105 -7.19 -12.88 0.08
N ILE A 106 -5.94 -13.18 -0.27
CA ILE A 106 -5.19 -12.37 -1.25
C ILE A 106 -5.74 -12.64 -2.65
N GLU A 107 -6.46 -11.64 -3.17
CA GLU A 107 -7.11 -11.62 -4.49
C GLU A 107 -6.94 -10.26 -5.17
N GLU A 108 -7.34 -10.14 -6.45
CA GLU A 108 -7.22 -8.88 -7.21
C GLU A 108 -8.05 -7.74 -6.61
N ARG A 109 -9.18 -8.07 -5.97
CA ARG A 109 -10.03 -7.14 -5.23
C ARG A 109 -10.47 -7.79 -3.93
N MET A 110 -9.97 -7.27 -2.82
CA MET A 110 -10.28 -7.78 -1.48
C MET A 110 -11.23 -6.78 -0.82
N VAL A 111 -12.51 -7.12 -0.71
CA VAL A 111 -13.53 -6.23 -0.16
C VAL A 111 -13.86 -6.65 1.26
N GLN A 112 -13.89 -5.68 2.18
CA GLN A 112 -14.20 -5.92 3.58
C GLN A 112 -14.97 -4.76 4.19
N ASP A 113 -16.05 -5.09 4.89
CA ASP A 113 -16.74 -4.15 5.76
C ASP A 113 -16.01 -4.10 7.10
N ILE A 114 -15.53 -2.92 7.50
CA ILE A 114 -14.90 -2.70 8.80
C ILE A 114 -15.76 -1.75 9.62
N TYR A 115 -16.10 -2.20 10.82
CA TYR A 115 -16.74 -1.40 11.85
C TYR A 115 -15.64 -0.72 12.64
N TYR A 116 -15.49 0.60 12.49
CA TYR A 116 -14.48 1.34 13.23
C TYR A 116 -14.94 1.52 14.66
N ARG A 117 -14.50 0.64 15.57
CA ARG A 117 -14.77 0.80 17.00
C ARG A 117 -13.67 1.72 17.53
N ASN A 118 -14.00 2.99 17.74
CA ASN A 118 -13.13 3.95 18.43
C ASN A 118 -12.98 3.52 19.89
N SER A 119 -12.16 2.52 20.17
CA SER A 119 -11.73 2.23 21.52
C SER A 119 -10.58 3.18 21.81
N GLY A 120 -10.84 4.23 22.59
CA GLY A 120 -9.85 5.18 23.06
C GLY A 120 -8.76 4.54 23.93
N ARG A 121 -7.89 3.74 23.33
CA ARG A 121 -6.73 3.12 23.96
C ARG A 121 -5.51 3.33 23.09
N TRP A 122 -4.87 4.45 23.36
CA TRP A 122 -3.46 4.66 23.10
C TRP A 122 -2.65 4.21 24.32
N LYS A 123 -1.65 3.37 24.08
CA LYS A 123 -0.36 3.38 24.77
C LYS A 123 0.72 3.10 23.75
#